data_AF-W2L9A4-F1
#
_entry.id   AF-W2L9A4-F1
#
_cell.length_a   1.000
_cell.length_b   1.000
_cell.length_c   1.000
_cell.angle_alpha   90.00
_cell.angle_beta   90.00
_cell.angle_gamma   90.00
#
_symmetry.space_group_name_H-M   'P 1'
#
loop_
_entity.id
_entity.type
_entity.pdbx_description
1 polymer ?
#
loop_
_entity_poly.entity_id
_entity_poly.type
_entity_poly.pdbx_seq_one_letter_code
_entity_poly.pdbx_strand_id
1 'polypeptide(L)'
;MRDVYDRNRVEQTFEVGDRLYLTTPQLDPKHTGLPNSTKFGPKWIGPYTVTRKVHNHAYNLNIQAGNKLHPVFNTGSLKPYNEPT
;
A
#
# COMPACT_ATOMS: atom_id res chain seq x y z
N MET A 1 -5.66 25.83 -8.70
CA MET A 1 -5.01 25.19 -7.53
C MET A 1 -4.99 23.67 -7.68
N ARG A 2 -4.24 23.14 -8.66
CA ARG A 2 -4.07 21.68 -8.89
C ARG A 2 -2.60 21.25 -8.85
N ASP A 3 -1.71 22.22 -9.10
CA ASP A 3 -0.28 22.00 -9.29
C ASP A 3 0.52 21.73 -8.01
N VAL A 4 -0.06 21.96 -6.82
CA VAL A 4 0.67 21.85 -5.55
C VAL A 4 0.63 20.42 -4.99
N TYR A 5 -0.38 19.62 -5.37
CA TYR A 5 -0.60 18.27 -4.84
C TYR A 5 0.31 17.21 -5.47
N ASP A 6 0.74 17.41 -6.71
CA ASP A 6 1.55 16.45 -7.47
C ASP A 6 3.07 16.72 -7.39
N ARG A 7 3.50 17.89 -6.89
CA ARG A 7 4.92 18.28 -6.87
C ARG A 7 5.86 17.37 -6.08
N ASN A 8 5.32 16.56 -5.16
CA ASN A 8 6.12 15.65 -4.34
C ASN A 8 5.75 14.17 -4.53
N ARG A 9 4.96 13.84 -5.57
CA ARG A 9 4.68 12.46 -5.92
C ARG A 9 5.82 11.94 -6.80
N VAL A 10 6.70 11.15 -6.20
CA VAL A 10 7.64 10.34 -6.97
C VAL A 10 6.82 9.30 -7.74
N GLU A 11 6.97 9.28 -9.06
CA GLU A 11 6.36 8.27 -9.92
C GLU A 11 7.00 6.91 -9.65
N GLN A 12 6.43 6.16 -8.72
CA GLN A 12 6.88 4.82 -8.38
C GLN A 12 6.15 3.81 -9.26
N THR A 13 6.91 3.02 -10.02
CA THR A 13 6.36 1.97 -10.87
C THR A 13 6.75 0.62 -10.31
N PHE A 14 5.82 -0.32 -10.31
CA PHE A 14 6.03 -1.66 -9.79
C PHE A 14 5.64 -2.72 -10.82
N GLU A 15 6.25 -3.89 -10.71
CA GLU A 15 5.95 -5.03 -11.56
C GLU A 15 5.18 -6.11 -10.78
N VAL A 16 4.52 -7.01 -11.52
CA VAL A 16 3.84 -8.16 -10.92
C VAL A 16 4.90 -9.08 -10.31
N GLY A 17 4.69 -9.48 -9.05
CA GLY A 17 5.66 -10.27 -8.29
C GLY A 17 6.53 -9.46 -7.33
N ASP A 18 6.56 -8.12 -7.47
CA ASP A 18 7.29 -7.26 -6.54
C ASP A 18 6.65 -7.28 -5.14
N ARG A 19 7.48 -7.19 -4.10
CA ARG A 19 7.04 -7.16 -2.70
C ARG A 19 6.98 -5.72 -2.24
N LEU A 20 5.85 -5.32 -1.66
CA LEU A 20 5.59 -3.95 -1.26
C LEU A 20 4.98 -3.90 0.13
N TYR A 21 5.33 -2.85 0.86
CA TYR A 21 4.63 -2.48 2.07
C TYR A 21 3.42 -1.60 1.77
N LEU A 22 2.34 -1.84 2.49
CA LEU A 22 1.13 -1.03 2.43
C LEU A 22 1.03 -0.10 3.65
N THR A 23 0.66 1.15 3.41
CA THR A 23 0.49 2.19 4.45
C THR A 23 -0.80 2.00 5.23
N THR A 24 -0.74 2.02 6.57
CA THR A 24 -1.90 1.89 7.46
C THR A 24 -2.71 3.16 7.77
N PRO A 25 -2.17 4.40 7.81
CA PRO A 25 -2.97 5.58 8.16
C PRO A 25 -4.13 5.91 7.23
N GLN A 26 -4.17 5.35 6.01
CA GLN A 26 -5.30 5.50 5.08
C GLN A 26 -6.27 4.32 5.13
N LEU A 27 -5.97 3.30 5.93
CA LEU A 27 -6.78 2.09 6.07
C LEU A 27 -7.63 2.15 7.33
N ASP A 28 -8.85 1.66 7.23
CA ASP A 28 -9.69 1.50 8.40
C ASP A 28 -9.09 0.40 9.30
N PRO A 29 -8.72 0.70 10.56
CA PRO A 29 -8.06 -0.28 11.44
C PRO A 29 -8.93 -1.52 11.68
N LYS A 30 -10.25 -1.40 11.53
CA LYS A 30 -11.23 -2.50 11.58
C LYS A 30 -11.03 -3.57 10.52
N HIS A 31 -10.36 -3.23 9.41
CA HIS A 31 -10.18 -4.11 8.26
C HIS A 31 -8.75 -4.65 8.14
N THR A 32 -7.80 -4.04 8.84
CA THR A 32 -6.38 -4.39 8.78
C THR A 32 -5.99 -5.55 9.70
N GLY A 33 -6.87 -5.94 10.64
CA GLY A 33 -6.57 -6.98 11.64
C GLY A 33 -5.54 -6.54 12.69
N LEU A 34 -5.17 -5.25 12.68
CA LEU A 34 -4.30 -4.63 13.67
C LEU A 34 -5.12 -4.12 14.86
N PRO A 35 -4.53 -4.02 16.07
CA PRO A 35 -5.19 -3.35 17.19
C PRO A 35 -5.56 -1.91 16.80
N ASN A 36 -6.73 -1.43 17.26
CA ASN A 36 -7.30 -0.08 17.03
C ASN A 36 -6.46 1.09 17.62
N SER A 37 -5.14 0.92 17.73
CA SER A 37 -4.24 1.95 18.29
C SER A 37 -3.69 2.82 17.16
N THR A 38 -4.51 3.76 16.70
CA THR A 38 -4.15 4.75 15.66
C THR A 38 -2.94 5.62 16.04
N LYS A 39 -2.59 5.67 17.32
CA LYS A 39 -1.52 6.55 17.85
C LYS A 39 -0.15 5.87 17.97
N PHE A 40 -0.09 4.53 17.97
CA PHE A 40 1.15 3.74 18.11
C PHE A 40 1.21 2.49 17.21
N GLY A 41 0.29 2.34 16.26
CA GLY A 41 0.29 1.22 15.34
C GLY A 41 1.44 1.27 14.32
N PRO A 42 1.83 0.12 13.74
CA PRO A 42 2.83 0.09 12.67
C PRO A 42 2.31 0.88 11.46
N LYS A 43 3.12 1.84 10.98
CA LYS A 43 2.79 2.67 9.81
C LYS A 43 2.72 1.88 8.50
N TRP A 44 3.46 0.76 8.44
CA TRP A 44 3.59 -0.11 7.29
C TRP A 44 3.20 -1.52 7.70
N ILE A 45 2.35 -2.16 6.90
CA ILE A 45 1.94 -3.55 7.06
C ILE A 45 2.47 -4.37 5.91
N GLY A 46 2.97 -5.57 6.28
CA GLY A 46 3.21 -6.74 5.44
C GLY A 46 4.02 -6.53 4.15
N PRO A 47 4.93 -7.44 3.79
CA PRO A 47 5.27 -7.57 2.39
C PRO A 47 4.06 -8.18 1.65
N TYR A 48 3.36 -7.37 0.88
CA TYR A 48 2.33 -7.80 -0.05
C TYR A 48 2.90 -7.91 -1.45
N THR A 49 2.51 -8.97 -2.15
CA THR A 49 2.94 -9.17 -3.53
C THR A 49 1.98 -8.50 -4.50
N VAL A 50 2.51 -7.76 -5.47
CA VAL A 50 1.72 -7.23 -6.59
C VAL A 50 1.23 -8.40 -7.43
N THR A 51 -0.09 -8.55 -7.52
CA THR A 51 -0.74 -9.57 -8.34
C THR A 51 -1.01 -9.07 -9.75
N ARG A 52 -1.39 -7.79 -9.89
CA ARG A 52 -1.74 -7.20 -11.19
C ARG A 52 -1.58 -5.69 -11.18
N LYS A 53 -1.07 -5.12 -12.28
CA LYS A 53 -1.15 -3.68 -12.56
C LYS A 53 -2.55 -3.34 -13.10
N VAL A 54 -3.31 -2.53 -12.39
CA VAL A 54 -4.68 -2.14 -12.77
C VAL A 54 -4.66 -0.84 -13.58
N HIS A 55 -3.85 0.13 -13.14
CA HIS A 55 -3.66 1.42 -13.79
C HIS A 55 -2.21 1.90 -13.64
N ASN A 56 -1.85 3.04 -14.23
CA ASN A 56 -0.48 3.56 -14.16
C ASN A 56 0.01 3.72 -12.71
N HIS A 57 -0.88 4.15 -11.82
CA HIS A 57 -0.59 4.34 -10.40
C HIS A 57 -1.39 3.42 -9.48
N ALA A 58 -2.11 2.41 -10.00
CA ALA A 58 -2.97 1.55 -9.19
C ALA A 58 -2.61 0.07 -9.40
N TYR A 59 -2.33 -0.61 -8.29
CA TYR A 59 -1.84 -1.99 -8.27
C TYR A 59 -2.73 -2.85 -7.38
N ASN A 60 -3.02 -4.06 -7.86
CA ASN A 60 -3.73 -5.07 -7.10
C ASN A 60 -2.70 -5.88 -6.29
N LEU A 61 -2.89 -5.93 -4.98
CA LEU A 61 -2.06 -6.65 -4.04
C LEU A 61 -2.75 -7.95 -3.61
N ASN A 62 -1.94 -8.97 -3.34
CA ASN A 62 -2.41 -10.22 -2.75
C ASN A 62 -2.70 -10.02 -1.26
N ILE A 63 -3.82 -9.38 -0.94
CA ILE A 63 -4.33 -9.33 0.42
C ILE A 63 -5.15 -10.60 0.64
N GLN A 64 -4.72 -11.42 1.60
CA GLN A 64 -5.43 -12.61 2.04
C GLN A 64 -6.92 -12.31 2.28
N ALA A 65 -7.80 -13.17 1.75
CA ALA A 65 -9.25 -12.96 1.69
C ALA A 65 -9.95 -12.82 3.06
N GLY A 66 -9.24 -13.04 4.17
CA GLY A 66 -9.75 -12.79 5.52
C GLY A 66 -9.83 -11.31 5.90
N ASN A 67 -9.08 -10.44 5.21
CA ASN A 67 -9.10 -9.01 5.48
C ASN A 67 -10.13 -8.33 4.56
N LYS A 68 -11.05 -7.55 5.16
CA LYS A 68 -12.04 -6.73 4.43
C LYS A 68 -11.42 -5.48 3.76
N LEU A 69 -10.16 -5.58 3.33
CA LEU A 69 -9.46 -4.51 2.65
C LEU A 69 -9.72 -4.60 1.15
N HIS A 70 -9.87 -3.45 0.50
CA HIS A 70 -9.87 -3.40 -0.96
C HIS A 70 -8.52 -3.90 -1.49
N PRO A 71 -8.46 -4.77 -2.50
CA PRO A 71 -7.19 -5.31 -2.97
C PRO A 71 -6.39 -4.35 -3.86
N VAL A 72 -6.98 -3.22 -4.28
CA VAL A 72 -6.36 -2.25 -5.21
C VAL A 72 -5.89 -1.00 -4.46
N PHE A 73 -4.62 -0.64 -4.64
CA PHE A 73 -3.96 0.48 -3.96
C PHE A 73 -3.21 1.38 -4.92
N ASN A 74 -3.13 2.66 -4.57
CA ASN A 74 -2.36 3.65 -5.32
C ASN A 74 -0.87 3.63 -4.89
N THR A 75 0.05 3.97 -5.79
CA THR A 75 1.50 4.09 -5.52
C THR A 75 1.83 4.93 -4.30
N GLY A 76 1.06 5.98 -4.01
CA GLY A 76 1.26 6.83 -2.83
C GLY A 76 1.03 6.13 -1.49
N SER A 77 0.30 5.01 -1.48
CA SER A 77 0.06 4.17 -0.30
C SER A 77 1.02 2.98 -0.24
N LEU A 78 1.87 2.79 -1.25
CA LEU A 78 2.78 1.66 -1.41
C LEU A 78 4.22 2.10 -1.21
N LYS A 79 5.02 1.21 -0.61
CA LYS A 79 6.46 1.41 -0.46
C LYS A 79 7.21 0.15 -0.92
N PRO A 80 8.34 0.29 -1.64
CA PRO A 80 9.15 -0.86 -2.03
C PRO A 80 9.62 -1.64 -0.80
N TYR A 81 9.57 -2.97 -0.87
CA TYR A 81 10.22 -3.83 0.11
C TYR A 81 11.71 -3.93 -0.23
N ASN A 82 12.55 -3.22 0.52
CA ASN A 82 13.99 -3.42 0.44
C ASN A 82 14.35 -4.63 1.30
N GLU A 83 14.69 -5.76 0.69
CA GLU A 83 15.32 -6.86 1.42
C GLU A 83 16.66 -6.36 1.97
N PRO A 84 16.90 -6.44 3.29
CA PRO A 84 18.23 -6.19 3.81
C PRO A 84 19.12 -7.36 3.36
N THR A 85 19.96 -7.11 2.36
CA THR A 85 21.05 -8.00 1.97
C THR A 85 22.05 -8.17 3.11
#